data_AF-A0A382XD31-F1
#
_entry.id   AF-A0A382XD31-F1
#
_cell.length_a   1.000
_cell.length_b   1.000
_cell.length_c   1.000
_cell.angle_alpha   90.00
_cell.angle_beta   90.00
_cell.angle_gamma   90.00
#
_symmetry.space_group_name_H-M   'P 1'
#
loop_
_entity.id
_entity.type
_entity.pdbx_description
1 polymer ?
#
loop_
_entity_poly.entity_id
_entity_poly.type
_entity_poly.pdbx_seq_one_letter_code
_entity_poly.pdbx_strand_id
1 'polypeptide(L)'
;PAADWARQCSDAHKAGYTSAKLKARSWQDVRGAVEAILKVVPEYFHLDFDYNGTLDNAANAVAHLKAMEAYPQVAMIESPIPQGDVAGSKQIRQRINKAVAMHYGSPPILTTLAEDVADGFVVSGGAKNIAEQTAIADAANKPYWLQLVGTGITTTWAAHLGAVHKAAKWPAITCMNIWKEQLIQDKIVLRGGYHQVLDKPGLGIELDEKTIKKLTVDYHWIDKVRHVYRYSRASGEVVYMGASKEDLQRVYPAAALPVCERGSVTLPYEY
;
A
#
# COMPACT_ATOMS: atom_id res chain seq x y z
N PRO A 1 -8.68 3.98 12.92
CA PRO A 1 -7.35 3.64 12.33
C PRO A 1 -6.21 3.69 13.35
N ALA A 2 -6.12 4.70 14.22
CA ALA A 2 -4.95 4.94 15.06
C ALA A 2 -4.53 3.74 15.94
N ALA A 3 -5.45 3.18 16.73
CA ALA A 3 -5.15 2.02 17.58
C ALA A 3 -4.75 0.79 16.76
N ASP A 4 -5.48 0.51 15.67
CA ASP A 4 -5.20 -0.65 14.81
C ASP A 4 -3.84 -0.53 14.12
N TRP A 5 -3.52 0.63 13.57
CA TRP A 5 -2.24 0.87 12.90
C TRP A 5 -1.07 0.81 13.87
N ALA A 6 -1.20 1.40 15.06
CA ALA A 6 -0.17 1.31 16.09
C ALA A 6 0.09 -0.15 16.47
N ARG A 7 -0.97 -0.93 16.72
CA ARG A 7 -0.85 -2.37 17.00
C ARG A 7 -0.19 -3.12 15.84
N GLN A 8 -0.68 -2.95 14.61
CA GLN A 8 -0.14 -3.62 13.42
C GLN A 8 1.32 -3.29 13.17
N CYS A 9 1.73 -2.03 13.33
CA CYS A 9 3.13 -1.63 13.16
C CYS A 9 4.02 -2.13 14.30
N SER A 10 3.50 -2.19 15.55
CA SER A 10 4.22 -2.82 16.67
C SER A 10 4.43 -4.31 16.43
N ASP A 11 3.38 -5.02 15.96
CA ASP A 11 3.45 -6.44 15.62
C ASP A 11 4.43 -6.69 14.46
N ALA A 12 4.39 -5.84 13.42
CA ALA A 12 5.32 -5.90 12.30
C ALA A 12 6.77 -5.67 12.76
N HIS A 13 7.02 -4.67 13.61
CA HIS A 13 8.35 -4.43 14.14
C HIS A 13 8.90 -5.64 14.92
N LYS A 14 8.08 -6.24 15.80
CA LYS A 14 8.44 -7.47 16.53
C LYS A 14 8.72 -8.65 15.60
N ALA A 15 8.05 -8.71 14.45
CA ALA A 15 8.26 -9.71 13.42
C ALA A 15 9.48 -9.42 12.52
N GLY A 16 10.25 -8.37 12.79
CA GLY A 16 11.49 -8.05 12.08
C GLY A 16 11.33 -7.10 10.89
N TYR A 17 10.16 -6.51 10.68
CA TYR A 17 9.97 -5.46 9.67
C TYR A 17 10.58 -4.13 10.13
N THR A 18 11.03 -3.33 9.17
CA THR A 18 11.55 -1.96 9.37
C THR A 18 10.71 -0.90 8.66
N SER A 19 9.69 -1.31 7.90
CA SER A 19 8.74 -0.40 7.27
C SER A 19 7.35 -1.01 7.19
N ALA A 20 6.34 -0.16 6.99
CA ALA A 20 4.97 -0.57 6.70
C ALA A 20 4.32 0.33 5.64
N LYS A 21 3.67 -0.28 4.66
CA LYS A 21 2.78 0.41 3.73
C LYS A 21 1.34 0.38 4.25
N LEU A 22 0.71 1.54 4.40
CA LEU A 22 -0.60 1.70 5.00
C LEU A 22 -1.57 2.38 4.01
N LYS A 23 -2.83 1.91 4.00
CA LYS A 23 -3.89 2.49 3.17
C LYS A 23 -4.43 3.76 3.85
N ALA A 24 -3.81 4.91 3.59
CA ALA A 24 -4.10 6.20 4.21
C ALA A 24 -5.33 6.88 3.60
N ARG A 25 -6.50 6.25 3.72
CA ARG A 25 -7.73 6.72 3.07
C ARG A 25 -8.16 8.10 3.60
N SER A 26 -8.74 8.92 2.73
CA SER A 26 -9.18 10.28 3.09
C SER A 26 -10.24 10.35 4.19
N TRP A 27 -11.00 9.28 4.42
CA TRP A 27 -11.98 9.18 5.52
C TRP A 27 -11.38 8.77 6.87
N GLN A 28 -10.07 8.87 7.03
CA GLN A 28 -9.36 8.52 8.25
C GLN A 28 -8.61 9.74 8.80
N ASP A 29 -8.59 9.91 10.12
CA ASP A 29 -7.59 10.74 10.78
C ASP A 29 -6.19 10.08 10.63
N VAL A 30 -5.54 10.35 9.49
CA VAL A 30 -4.20 9.84 9.18
C VAL A 30 -3.17 10.42 10.14
N ARG A 31 -3.30 11.69 10.53
CA ARG A 31 -2.34 12.34 11.43
C ARG A 31 -2.34 11.70 12.81
N GLY A 32 -3.51 11.55 13.41
CA GLY A 32 -3.66 10.87 14.69
C GLY A 32 -3.19 9.42 14.63
N ALA A 33 -3.34 8.75 13.48
CA ALA A 33 -2.83 7.40 13.30
C ALA A 33 -1.29 7.33 13.23
N VAL A 34 -0.63 8.28 12.54
CA VAL A 34 0.83 8.39 12.56
C VAL A 34 1.34 8.65 13.97
N GLU A 35 0.77 9.63 14.67
CA GLU A 35 1.15 9.96 16.05
C GLU A 35 1.01 8.75 17.01
N ALA A 36 0.04 7.87 16.76
CA ALA A 36 -0.12 6.63 17.52
C ALA A 36 0.94 5.58 17.17
N ILE A 37 1.29 5.42 15.90
CA ILE A 37 2.36 4.50 15.46
C ILE A 37 3.71 4.92 16.07
N LEU A 38 4.07 6.20 15.98
CA LEU A 38 5.37 6.71 16.43
C LEU A 38 5.64 6.52 17.93
N LYS A 39 4.60 6.25 18.73
CA LYS A 39 4.74 5.92 20.16
C LYS A 39 5.16 4.47 20.42
N VAL A 40 5.04 3.59 19.43
CA VAL A 40 5.18 2.13 19.62
C VAL A 40 6.18 1.46 18.67
N VAL A 41 6.78 2.23 17.76
CA VAL A 41 7.84 1.76 16.85
C VAL A 41 9.10 2.61 17.03
N PRO A 42 10.29 2.06 16.71
CA PRO A 42 11.54 2.83 16.77
C PRO A 42 11.59 3.93 15.71
N GLU A 43 12.47 4.92 15.91
CA GLU A 43 12.62 6.09 15.04
C GLU A 43 12.93 5.74 13.58
N TYR A 44 13.69 4.66 13.35
CA TYR A 44 14.05 4.20 12.01
C TYR A 44 12.93 3.50 11.24
N PHE A 45 11.76 3.27 11.86
CA PHE A 45 10.66 2.56 11.22
C PHE A 45 9.95 3.47 10.20
N HIS A 46 9.99 3.08 8.92
CA HIS A 46 9.44 3.88 7.83
C HIS A 46 7.97 3.57 7.53
N LEU A 47 7.22 4.59 7.10
CA LEU A 47 5.82 4.49 6.72
C LEU A 47 5.64 4.93 5.27
N ASP A 48 4.98 4.09 4.49
CA ASP A 48 4.57 4.39 3.12
C ASP A 48 3.05 4.52 3.06
N PHE A 49 2.53 5.56 2.41
CA PHE A 49 1.09 5.80 2.39
C PHE A 49 0.51 5.64 1.00
N ASP A 50 -0.53 4.81 0.92
CA ASP A 50 -1.30 4.62 -0.29
C ASP A 50 -2.72 5.17 -0.13
N TYR A 51 -2.98 6.23 -0.89
CA TYR A 51 -4.25 6.94 -0.87
C TYR A 51 -5.26 6.36 -1.87
N ASN A 52 -4.86 5.54 -2.84
CA ASN A 52 -5.70 5.07 -3.94
C ASN A 52 -6.56 6.19 -4.58
N GLY A 53 -5.99 7.36 -4.76
CA GLY A 53 -6.60 8.53 -5.37
C GLY A 53 -7.60 9.28 -4.50
N THR A 54 -7.73 8.92 -3.21
CA THR A 54 -8.79 9.45 -2.35
C THR A 54 -8.54 10.86 -1.81
N LEU A 55 -7.37 11.46 -2.06
CA LEU A 55 -7.16 12.90 -1.82
C LEU A 55 -7.84 13.77 -2.90
N ASP A 56 -8.48 13.15 -3.89
CA ASP A 56 -9.33 13.74 -4.93
C ASP A 56 -8.57 14.60 -5.96
N ASN A 57 -7.94 15.69 -5.55
CA ASN A 57 -7.28 16.64 -6.45
C ASN A 57 -6.01 17.22 -5.82
N ALA A 58 -5.20 17.90 -6.64
CA ALA A 58 -3.92 18.43 -6.20
C ALA A 58 -4.02 19.50 -5.09
N ALA A 59 -5.09 20.30 -5.05
CA ALA A 59 -5.25 21.32 -4.02
C ALA A 59 -5.40 20.69 -2.63
N ASN A 60 -6.28 19.68 -2.53
CA ASN A 60 -6.45 18.88 -1.32
C ASN A 60 -5.17 18.10 -0.97
N ALA A 61 -4.60 17.40 -1.96
CA ALA A 61 -3.46 16.53 -1.75
C ALA A 61 -2.22 17.31 -1.27
N VAL A 62 -1.86 18.43 -1.91
CA VAL A 62 -0.66 19.19 -1.52
C VAL A 62 -0.77 19.72 -0.10
N ALA A 63 -1.92 20.29 0.28
CA ALA A 63 -2.11 20.82 1.63
C ALA A 63 -1.94 19.72 2.69
N HIS A 64 -2.56 18.56 2.47
CA HIS A 64 -2.46 17.41 3.38
C HIS A 64 -1.05 16.83 3.44
N LEU A 65 -0.43 16.55 2.28
CA LEU A 65 0.88 15.92 2.19
C LEU A 65 2.00 16.83 2.73
N LYS A 66 1.88 18.15 2.56
CA LYS A 66 2.80 19.10 3.21
C LYS A 66 2.77 19.00 4.72
N ALA A 67 1.58 18.83 5.31
CA ALA A 67 1.48 18.63 6.75
C ALA A 67 2.09 17.29 7.20
N MET A 68 2.08 16.27 6.34
CA MET A 68 2.72 14.98 6.62
C MET A 68 4.26 15.06 6.58
N GLU A 69 4.86 16.07 5.94
CA GLU A 69 6.32 16.27 5.96
C GLU A 69 6.88 16.51 7.36
N ALA A 70 6.03 16.91 8.33
CA ALA A 70 6.40 17.03 9.75
C ALA A 70 6.77 15.69 10.40
N TYR A 71 6.48 14.55 9.77
CA TYR A 71 6.81 13.21 10.23
C TYR A 71 7.89 12.60 9.34
N PRO A 72 9.17 12.62 9.75
CA PRO A 72 10.28 12.08 8.95
C PRO A 72 10.11 10.62 8.54
N GLN A 73 9.44 9.82 9.36
CA GLN A 73 9.15 8.41 9.13
C GLN A 73 8.26 8.18 7.90
N VAL A 74 7.42 9.14 7.52
CA VAL A 74 6.61 9.06 6.30
C VAL A 74 7.56 9.23 5.12
N ALA A 75 7.84 8.14 4.40
CA ALA A 75 8.87 8.07 3.39
C ALA A 75 8.32 8.25 1.97
N MET A 76 7.27 7.50 1.61
CA MET A 76 6.75 7.42 0.25
C MET A 76 5.23 7.55 0.19
N ILE A 77 4.74 8.13 -0.91
CA ILE A 77 3.33 8.41 -1.17
C ILE A 77 2.90 7.73 -2.47
N GLU A 78 1.90 6.86 -2.41
CA GLU A 78 1.32 6.18 -3.56
C GLU A 78 -0.03 6.75 -3.94
N SER A 79 -0.20 6.99 -5.25
CA SER A 79 -1.49 7.36 -5.87
C SER A 79 -2.25 8.39 -5.04
N PRO A 80 -1.69 9.59 -4.76
CA PRO A 80 -2.35 10.56 -3.89
C PRO A 80 -3.74 10.96 -4.42
N ILE A 81 -3.82 11.20 -5.73
CA ILE A 81 -5.03 11.59 -6.47
C ILE A 81 -5.30 10.56 -7.59
N PRO A 82 -6.45 10.59 -8.28
CA PRO A 82 -6.69 9.72 -9.42
C PRO A 82 -5.56 9.84 -10.44
N GLN A 83 -4.88 8.73 -10.73
CA GLN A 83 -3.61 8.78 -11.48
C GLN A 83 -3.74 9.38 -12.88
N GLY A 84 -4.93 9.32 -13.47
CA GLY A 84 -5.23 9.96 -14.76
C GLY A 84 -5.16 11.50 -14.73
N ASP A 85 -5.18 12.13 -13.56
CA ASP A 85 -4.92 13.56 -13.40
C ASP A 85 -3.41 13.83 -13.44
N VAL A 86 -2.88 13.84 -14.67
CA VAL A 86 -1.45 14.10 -14.96
C VAL A 86 -1.04 15.49 -14.49
N ALA A 87 -1.86 16.51 -14.74
CA ALA A 87 -1.57 17.89 -14.36
C ALA A 87 -1.53 18.06 -12.84
N GLY A 88 -2.50 17.50 -12.13
CA GLY A 88 -2.53 17.49 -10.67
C GLY A 88 -1.34 16.72 -10.07
N SER A 89 -0.98 15.59 -10.67
CA SER A 89 0.17 14.79 -10.22
C SER A 89 1.49 15.54 -10.37
N LYS A 90 1.66 16.27 -11.47
CA LYS A 90 2.80 17.17 -11.69
C LYS A 90 2.88 18.26 -10.63
N GLN A 91 1.76 18.88 -10.28
CA GLN A 91 1.71 19.87 -9.21
C GLN A 91 2.10 19.28 -7.85
N ILE A 92 1.65 18.07 -7.53
CA ILE A 92 2.02 17.39 -6.28
C ILE A 92 3.53 17.13 -6.24
N ARG A 93 4.06 16.51 -7.30
CA ARG A 93 5.50 16.20 -7.47
C ARG A 93 6.41 17.41 -7.28
N GLN A 94 6.00 18.57 -7.78
CA GLN A 94 6.77 19.82 -7.68
C GLN A 94 6.67 20.49 -6.31
N ARG A 95 5.67 20.12 -5.51
CA ARG A 95 5.34 20.85 -4.27
C ARG A 95 5.65 20.06 -3.02
N ILE A 96 5.82 18.74 -3.05
CA ILE A 96 6.14 17.93 -1.86
C ILE A 96 7.56 17.38 -1.91
N ASN A 97 8.15 17.14 -0.74
CA ASN A 97 9.53 16.64 -0.58
C ASN A 97 9.57 15.13 -0.31
N LYS A 98 8.56 14.38 -0.75
CA LYS A 98 8.43 12.93 -0.55
C LYS A 98 8.33 12.24 -1.90
N ALA A 99 8.83 11.01 -1.98
CA ALA A 99 8.75 10.25 -3.21
C ALA A 99 7.28 9.89 -3.53
N VAL A 100 6.89 10.09 -4.78
CA VAL A 100 5.56 9.80 -5.31
C VAL A 100 5.63 8.59 -6.22
N ALA A 101 4.84 7.57 -5.90
CA ALA A 101 4.72 6.34 -6.64
C ALA A 101 3.36 6.24 -7.33
N MET A 102 3.36 5.62 -8.51
CA MET A 102 2.15 5.28 -9.26
C MET A 102 2.19 3.83 -9.75
N HIS A 103 1.03 3.24 -9.96
CA HIS A 103 0.95 1.97 -10.67
C HIS A 103 1.53 2.11 -12.07
N TYR A 104 2.44 1.21 -12.42
CA TYR A 104 3.05 1.20 -13.75
C TYR A 104 1.95 1.16 -14.84
N GLY A 105 2.08 2.02 -15.85
CA GLY A 105 1.15 2.08 -16.97
C GLY A 105 -0.18 2.81 -16.67
N SER A 106 -0.33 3.41 -15.49
CA SER A 106 -1.42 4.34 -15.19
C SER A 106 -0.89 5.61 -14.50
N PRO A 107 -0.75 6.75 -15.22
CA PRO A 107 -0.98 6.95 -16.66
C PRO A 107 -0.10 6.05 -17.56
N PRO A 108 -0.43 5.94 -18.86
CA PRO A 108 0.41 5.23 -19.82
C PRO A 108 1.89 5.61 -19.67
N ILE A 109 2.79 4.64 -19.73
CA ILE A 109 4.18 4.84 -19.31
C ILE A 109 4.88 5.99 -20.04
N LEU A 110 4.61 6.18 -21.33
CA LEU A 110 5.18 7.30 -22.11
C LEU A 110 4.72 8.66 -21.58
N THR A 111 3.47 8.79 -21.15
CA THR A 111 2.95 10.00 -20.51
C THR A 111 3.63 10.22 -19.16
N THR A 112 3.73 9.17 -18.34
CA THR A 112 4.32 9.29 -17.00
C THR A 112 5.79 9.71 -17.04
N LEU A 113 6.56 9.19 -18.00
CA LEU A 113 7.97 9.56 -18.20
C LEU A 113 8.12 10.95 -18.82
N ALA A 114 7.31 11.30 -19.83
CA ALA A 114 7.40 12.61 -20.50
C ALA A 114 7.03 13.77 -19.56
N GLU A 115 6.04 13.57 -18.69
CA GLU A 115 5.57 14.60 -17.75
C GLU A 115 6.24 14.53 -16.37
N ASP A 116 7.08 13.51 -16.14
CA ASP A 116 7.81 13.24 -14.89
C ASP A 116 6.92 13.25 -13.63
N VAL A 117 5.77 12.58 -13.71
CA VAL A 117 4.74 12.63 -12.65
C VAL A 117 4.91 11.60 -11.53
N ALA A 118 5.97 10.78 -11.57
CA ALA A 118 6.29 9.79 -10.53
C ALA A 118 7.80 9.66 -10.30
N ASP A 119 8.22 9.46 -9.05
CA ASP A 119 9.59 9.08 -8.68
C ASP A 119 9.89 7.62 -9.00
N GLY A 120 8.87 6.79 -8.95
CA GLY A 120 8.98 5.36 -9.14
C GLY A 120 7.62 4.70 -9.25
N PHE A 121 7.63 3.38 -9.31
CA PHE A 121 6.44 2.63 -9.71
C PHE A 121 6.01 1.58 -8.70
N VAL A 122 4.74 1.21 -8.77
CA VAL A 122 4.23 -0.07 -8.28
C VAL A 122 4.25 -1.02 -9.48
N VAL A 123 5.13 -2.02 -9.44
CA VAL A 123 5.25 -3.05 -10.48
C VAL A 123 4.58 -4.33 -9.98
N SER A 124 3.74 -4.92 -10.83
CA SER A 124 3.02 -6.16 -10.52
C SER A 124 2.66 -6.94 -11.80
N GLY A 125 2.27 -8.20 -11.63
CA GLY A 125 1.86 -9.09 -12.72
C GLY A 125 2.58 -10.44 -12.67
N GLY A 126 2.52 -11.18 -13.78
CA GLY A 126 3.33 -12.39 -13.97
C GLY A 126 4.76 -12.07 -14.42
N ALA A 127 5.62 -13.09 -14.47
CA ALA A 127 7.06 -12.93 -14.80
C ALA A 127 7.31 -12.13 -16.09
N LYS A 128 6.57 -12.40 -17.17
CA LYS A 128 6.67 -11.66 -18.44
C LYS A 128 6.37 -10.17 -18.24
N ASN A 129 5.22 -9.84 -17.65
CA ASN A 129 4.81 -8.45 -17.45
C ASN A 129 5.79 -7.71 -16.55
N ILE A 130 6.31 -8.36 -15.50
CA ILE A 130 7.32 -7.76 -14.63
C ILE A 130 8.61 -7.49 -15.42
N ALA A 131 9.10 -8.45 -16.20
CA ALA A 131 10.30 -8.25 -17.03
C ALA A 131 10.13 -7.06 -17.99
N GLU A 132 8.97 -6.93 -18.65
CA GLU A 132 8.68 -5.82 -19.57
C GLU A 132 8.61 -4.46 -18.84
N GLN A 133 7.93 -4.41 -17.69
CA GLN A 133 7.80 -3.17 -16.90
C GLN A 133 9.14 -2.73 -16.30
N THR A 134 9.89 -3.67 -15.74
CA THR A 134 11.18 -3.40 -15.08
C THR A 134 12.25 -3.00 -16.09
N ALA A 135 12.27 -3.57 -17.29
CA ALA A 135 13.21 -3.14 -18.34
C ALA A 135 13.05 -1.65 -18.69
N ILE A 136 11.81 -1.15 -18.74
CA ILE A 136 11.54 0.27 -19.01
C ILE A 136 11.85 1.13 -17.78
N ALA A 137 11.46 0.70 -16.57
CA ALA A 137 11.77 1.43 -15.35
C ALA A 137 13.28 1.55 -15.10
N ASP A 138 14.03 0.48 -15.35
CA ASP A 138 15.50 0.43 -15.27
C ASP A 138 16.12 1.40 -16.29
N ALA A 139 15.66 1.38 -17.54
CA ALA A 139 16.14 2.29 -18.59
C ALA A 139 15.85 3.77 -18.27
N ALA A 140 14.74 4.04 -17.57
CA ALA A 140 14.38 5.38 -17.10
C ALA A 140 15.02 5.75 -15.75
N ASN A 141 15.83 4.87 -15.14
CA ASN A 141 16.41 5.03 -13.81
C ASN A 141 15.36 5.36 -12.72
N LYS A 142 14.20 4.70 -12.78
CA LYS A 142 13.10 4.86 -11.82
C LYS A 142 13.03 3.63 -10.91
N PRO A 143 13.18 3.78 -9.57
CA PRO A 143 12.98 2.68 -8.63
C PRO A 143 11.52 2.22 -8.60
N TYR A 144 11.27 1.07 -8.00
CA TYR A 144 9.90 0.57 -7.82
C TYR A 144 9.76 -0.37 -6.63
N TRP A 145 8.50 -0.48 -6.18
CA TRP A 145 8.02 -1.57 -5.36
C TRP A 145 7.64 -2.77 -6.24
N LEU A 146 8.04 -3.96 -5.83
CA LEU A 146 7.42 -5.20 -6.30
C LEU A 146 6.17 -5.49 -5.45
N GLN A 147 4.98 -5.31 -6.04
CA GLN A 147 3.71 -5.58 -5.36
C GLN A 147 3.09 -6.89 -5.85
N LEU A 148 3.37 -7.96 -5.11
CA LEU A 148 2.98 -9.33 -5.44
C LEU A 148 2.27 -9.96 -4.23
N VAL A 149 0.96 -9.71 -4.15
CA VAL A 149 0.14 -10.13 -3.01
C VAL A 149 -0.10 -11.64 -3.05
N GLY A 150 0.23 -12.33 -1.96
CA GLY A 150 -0.04 -13.76 -1.83
C GLY A 150 0.57 -14.38 -0.57
N THR A 151 0.64 -15.70 -0.57
CA THR A 151 1.16 -16.50 0.56
C THR A 151 2.69 -16.54 0.56
N GLY A 152 3.27 -17.48 1.31
CA GLY A 152 4.72 -17.70 1.33
C GLY A 152 5.29 -18.06 -0.04
N ILE A 153 4.49 -18.69 -0.91
CA ILE A 153 4.87 -19.00 -2.31
C ILE A 153 5.14 -17.71 -3.08
N THR A 154 4.15 -16.80 -3.13
CA THR A 154 4.27 -15.52 -3.84
C THR A 154 5.35 -14.63 -3.23
N THR A 155 5.48 -14.64 -1.91
CA THR A 155 6.51 -13.85 -1.21
C THR A 155 7.92 -14.33 -1.55
N THR A 156 8.14 -15.64 -1.60
CA THR A 156 9.43 -16.21 -2.00
C THR A 156 9.74 -15.88 -3.46
N TRP A 157 8.74 -15.97 -4.35
CA TRP A 157 8.90 -15.56 -5.74
C TRP A 157 9.25 -14.07 -5.88
N ALA A 158 8.60 -13.19 -5.11
CA ALA A 158 8.95 -11.77 -5.05
C ALA A 158 10.39 -11.53 -4.59
N ALA A 159 10.91 -12.35 -3.67
CA ALA A 159 12.31 -12.26 -3.22
C ALA A 159 13.31 -12.59 -4.35
N HIS A 160 13.06 -13.68 -5.10
CA HIS A 160 13.87 -14.03 -6.28
C HIS A 160 13.87 -12.91 -7.32
N LEU A 161 12.70 -12.32 -7.61
CA LEU A 161 12.59 -11.17 -8.50
C LEU A 161 13.38 -9.97 -7.97
N GLY A 162 13.23 -9.63 -6.68
CA GLY A 162 13.96 -8.53 -6.05
C GLY A 162 15.49 -8.70 -6.10
N ALA A 163 15.99 -9.94 -6.09
CA ALA A 163 17.43 -10.22 -6.16
C ALA A 163 18.02 -10.01 -7.56
N VAL A 164 17.25 -10.18 -8.63
CA VAL A 164 17.75 -10.05 -10.02
C VAL A 164 17.45 -8.68 -10.63
N HIS A 165 16.47 -7.97 -10.11
CA HIS A 165 15.99 -6.70 -10.64
C HIS A 165 16.60 -5.49 -9.89
N LYS A 166 17.61 -4.86 -10.47
CA LYS A 166 18.47 -3.87 -9.78
C LYS A 166 17.75 -2.58 -9.32
N ALA A 167 16.65 -2.17 -9.96
CA ALA A 167 15.88 -1.00 -9.51
C ALA A 167 14.69 -1.37 -8.60
N ALA A 168 14.53 -2.65 -8.21
CA ALA A 168 13.65 -3.08 -7.12
C ALA A 168 14.21 -2.66 -5.75
N LYS A 169 14.41 -1.35 -5.56
CA LYS A 169 15.10 -0.75 -4.42
C LYS A 169 14.16 -0.34 -3.30
N TRP A 170 12.85 -0.30 -3.57
CA TRP A 170 11.87 0.01 -2.55
C TRP A 170 11.31 -1.26 -1.88
N PRO A 171 10.83 -1.19 -0.62
CA PRO A 171 10.36 -2.37 0.12
C PRO A 171 9.25 -3.17 -0.59
N ALA A 172 9.43 -4.47 -0.79
CA ALA A 172 8.44 -5.30 -1.47
C ALA A 172 7.08 -5.34 -0.73
N ILE A 173 5.99 -5.42 -1.49
CA ILE A 173 4.62 -5.44 -0.97
C ILE A 173 3.99 -6.79 -1.28
N THR A 174 4.10 -7.74 -0.35
CA THR A 174 3.60 -9.12 -0.55
C THR A 174 2.32 -9.44 0.20
N CYS A 175 2.01 -8.63 1.23
CA CYS A 175 0.86 -8.83 2.11
C CYS A 175 0.75 -10.24 2.71
N MET A 176 1.84 -11.01 2.83
CA MET A 176 1.82 -12.37 3.39
C MET A 176 1.12 -12.45 4.76
N ASN A 177 1.19 -11.38 5.55
CA ASN A 177 0.65 -11.31 6.91
C ASN A 177 -0.88 -11.26 6.97
N ILE A 178 -1.59 -11.06 5.85
CA ILE A 178 -3.06 -11.12 5.82
C ILE A 178 -3.55 -12.56 5.70
N TRP A 179 -2.68 -13.49 5.32
CA TRP A 179 -3.02 -14.90 5.16
C TRP A 179 -2.77 -15.66 6.46
N LYS A 180 -3.81 -16.37 6.92
CA LYS A 180 -3.72 -17.22 8.12
C LYS A 180 -2.71 -18.35 7.94
N GLU A 181 -2.68 -18.96 6.76
CA GLU A 181 -1.79 -20.06 6.39
C GLU A 181 -0.92 -19.66 5.19
N GLN A 182 0.34 -20.10 5.16
CA GLN A 182 1.32 -19.68 4.14
C GLN A 182 1.53 -20.69 3.00
N LEU A 183 0.92 -21.87 3.09
CA LEU A 183 0.98 -22.97 2.09
C LEU A 183 2.38 -23.54 1.82
N ILE A 184 3.36 -23.21 2.66
CA ILE A 184 4.74 -23.70 2.62
C ILE A 184 5.08 -24.32 3.96
N GLN A 185 5.98 -25.31 3.98
CA GLN A 185 6.36 -26.02 5.22
C GLN A 185 7.10 -25.10 6.19
N ASP A 186 8.17 -24.45 5.72
CA ASP A 186 8.98 -23.56 6.52
C ASP A 186 8.42 -22.13 6.47
N LYS A 187 8.18 -21.54 7.65
CA LYS A 187 7.72 -20.15 7.72
C LYS A 187 8.84 -19.20 7.30
N ILE A 188 8.48 -18.17 6.54
CA ILE A 188 9.39 -17.06 6.24
C ILE A 188 9.71 -16.30 7.53
N VAL A 189 11.00 -16.14 7.80
CA VAL A 189 11.53 -15.35 8.92
C VAL A 189 12.24 -14.14 8.36
N LEU A 190 11.76 -12.95 8.74
CA LEU A 190 12.39 -11.69 8.34
C LEU A 190 13.49 -11.30 9.30
N ARG A 191 14.54 -10.67 8.77
CA ARG A 191 15.68 -10.16 9.54
C ARG A 191 16.00 -8.76 9.07
N GLY A 192 15.80 -7.77 9.95
CA GLY A 192 16.10 -6.36 9.67
C GLY A 192 15.37 -5.81 8.43
N GLY A 193 14.13 -6.26 8.18
CA GLY A 193 13.34 -5.86 7.01
C GLY A 193 13.61 -6.69 5.75
N TYR A 194 14.52 -7.67 5.79
CA TYR A 194 14.88 -8.47 4.63
C TYR A 194 14.34 -9.91 4.72
N HIS A 195 13.92 -10.41 3.55
CA HIS A 195 13.66 -11.83 3.31
C HIS A 195 14.84 -12.41 2.53
N GLN A 196 15.50 -13.42 3.08
CA GLN A 196 16.60 -14.10 2.41
C GLN A 196 16.09 -14.94 1.22
N VAL A 197 16.75 -14.79 0.07
CA VAL A 197 16.56 -15.68 -1.08
C VAL A 197 17.24 -17.02 -0.80
N LEU A 198 16.52 -18.11 -1.05
CA LEU A 198 17.00 -19.47 -0.79
C LEU A 198 17.89 -19.96 -1.93
N ASP A 199 19.03 -20.57 -1.58
CA ASP A 199 20.00 -21.15 -2.52
C ASP A 199 19.70 -22.64 -2.78
N LYS A 200 18.53 -22.89 -3.37
CA LYS A 200 18.05 -24.23 -3.75
C LYS A 200 17.35 -24.14 -5.12
N PRO A 201 17.25 -25.24 -5.89
CA PRO A 201 16.55 -25.24 -7.17
C PRO A 201 15.09 -24.74 -7.08
N GLY A 202 14.64 -24.04 -8.14
CA GLY A 202 13.30 -23.47 -8.19
C GLY A 202 13.14 -22.29 -7.23
N LEU A 203 12.01 -22.23 -6.52
CA LEU A 203 11.80 -21.23 -5.46
C LEU A 203 12.58 -21.57 -4.17
N GLY A 204 13.05 -22.81 -4.03
CA GLY A 204 13.76 -23.29 -2.85
C GLY A 204 12.88 -23.62 -1.63
N ILE A 205 11.56 -23.65 -1.81
CA ILE A 205 10.56 -23.96 -0.77
C ILE A 205 9.90 -25.32 -1.03
N GLU A 206 9.42 -25.93 0.06
CA GLU A 206 8.56 -27.12 0.02
C GLU A 206 7.12 -26.73 0.34
N LEU A 207 6.17 -27.34 -0.38
CA LEU A 207 4.74 -27.08 -0.18
C LEU A 207 4.20 -27.83 1.05
N ASP A 208 3.26 -27.21 1.75
CA ASP A 208 2.46 -27.90 2.78
C ASP A 208 1.21 -28.52 2.13
N GLU A 209 1.40 -29.69 1.51
CA GLU A 209 0.34 -30.43 0.81
C GLU A 209 -0.87 -30.74 1.70
N LYS A 210 -0.63 -30.95 3.01
CA LYS A 210 -1.71 -31.22 3.97
C LYS A 210 -2.59 -29.98 4.15
N THR A 211 -1.98 -28.82 4.32
CA THR A 211 -2.72 -27.55 4.46
C THR A 211 -3.39 -27.15 3.15
N ILE A 212 -2.72 -27.34 2.02
CA ILE A 212 -3.31 -27.10 0.69
C ILE A 212 -4.58 -27.94 0.53
N LYS A 213 -4.50 -29.26 0.73
CA LYS A 213 -5.65 -30.16 0.62
C LYS A 213 -6.80 -29.78 1.57
N LYS A 214 -6.47 -29.33 2.78
CA LYS A 214 -7.46 -28.90 3.78
C LYS A 214 -8.19 -27.61 3.36
N LEU A 215 -7.49 -26.69 2.70
CA LEU A 215 -8.01 -25.39 2.30
C LEU A 215 -8.56 -25.36 0.86
N THR A 216 -8.51 -26.48 0.14
CA THR A 216 -9.09 -26.62 -1.19
C THR A 216 -10.59 -26.28 -1.16
N VAL A 217 -11.01 -25.48 -2.13
CA VAL A 217 -12.41 -25.10 -2.36
C VAL A 217 -12.83 -25.48 -3.77
N ASP A 218 -14.12 -25.70 -3.97
CA ASP A 218 -14.75 -25.98 -5.26
C ASP A 218 -15.49 -24.76 -5.86
N TYR A 219 -15.37 -23.60 -5.21
CA TYR A 219 -15.90 -22.32 -5.66
C TYR A 219 -14.79 -21.34 -6.05
N HIS A 220 -15.13 -20.40 -6.92
CA HIS A 220 -14.24 -19.34 -7.40
C HIS A 220 -14.82 -17.93 -7.17
N TRP A 221 -15.93 -17.84 -6.43
CA TRP A 221 -16.66 -16.61 -6.17
C TRP A 221 -17.11 -16.50 -4.71
N ILE A 222 -17.14 -15.27 -4.19
CA ILE A 222 -17.69 -14.92 -2.88
C ILE A 222 -18.56 -13.68 -3.06
N ASP A 223 -19.73 -13.66 -2.42
CA ASP A 223 -20.64 -12.52 -2.50
C ASP A 223 -20.05 -11.27 -1.83
N LYS A 224 -20.20 -10.13 -2.52
CA LYS A 224 -19.78 -8.83 -1.98
C LYS A 224 -20.80 -8.36 -0.95
N VAL A 225 -20.34 -8.21 0.29
CA VAL A 225 -21.15 -7.63 1.35
C VAL A 225 -21.22 -6.11 1.15
N ARG A 226 -22.43 -5.57 1.13
CA ARG A 226 -22.65 -4.11 1.22
C ARG A 226 -22.62 -3.72 2.69
N HIS A 227 -21.85 -2.69 3.00
CA HIS A 227 -21.82 -2.11 4.33
C HIS A 227 -22.48 -0.73 4.31
N VAL A 228 -23.00 -0.32 5.46
CA VAL A 228 -23.22 1.10 5.74
C VAL A 228 -22.00 1.57 6.53
N TYR A 229 -21.40 2.68 6.14
CA TYR A 229 -20.31 3.30 6.90
C TYR A 229 -20.83 4.53 7.62
N ARG A 230 -20.51 4.64 8.91
CA ARG A 230 -20.76 5.82 9.72
C ARG A 230 -19.46 6.63 9.80
N TYR A 231 -19.50 7.85 9.26
CA TYR A 231 -18.43 8.84 9.35
C TYR A 231 -18.79 9.91 10.37
N SER A 232 -18.08 9.93 11.50
CA SER A 232 -18.21 10.97 12.52
C SER A 232 -17.13 12.03 12.35
N ARG A 233 -17.56 13.29 12.33
CA ARG A 233 -16.71 14.46 12.19
C ARG A 233 -16.30 15.03 13.53
N ALA A 234 -15.20 15.78 13.54
CA ALA A 234 -14.77 16.53 14.72
C ALA A 234 -15.79 17.59 15.16
N SER A 235 -16.64 18.07 14.25
CA SER A 235 -17.73 19.00 14.56
C SER A 235 -18.90 18.36 15.32
N GLY A 236 -18.91 17.03 15.49
CA GLY A 236 -20.04 16.28 16.04
C GLY A 236 -21.04 15.78 14.99
N GLU A 237 -20.95 16.27 13.75
CA GLU A 237 -21.80 15.84 12.64
C GLU A 237 -21.51 14.39 12.21
N VAL A 238 -22.53 13.70 11.72
CA VAL A 238 -22.44 12.29 11.29
C VAL A 238 -23.02 12.12 9.91
N VAL A 239 -22.28 11.42 9.04
CA VAL A 239 -22.70 11.07 7.68
C VAL A 239 -22.72 9.56 7.54
N TYR A 240 -23.76 9.02 6.91
CA TYR A 240 -23.90 7.60 6.60
C TYR A 240 -23.74 7.37 5.10
N MET A 241 -22.94 6.37 4.72
CA MET A 241 -22.67 6.03 3.32
C MET A 241 -22.90 4.54 3.09
N GLY A 242 -23.86 4.18 2.23
CA GLY A 242 -24.07 2.81 1.79
C GLY A 242 -23.13 2.45 0.63
N ALA A 243 -22.12 1.62 0.87
CA ALA A 243 -21.14 1.24 -0.13
C ALA A 243 -20.45 -0.09 0.23
N SER A 244 -19.89 -0.78 -0.78
CA SER A 244 -18.84 -1.76 -0.50
C SER A 244 -17.57 -1.04 0.00
N LYS A 245 -16.65 -1.81 0.60
CA LYS A 245 -15.35 -1.25 1.02
C LYS A 245 -14.57 -0.68 -0.17
N GLU A 246 -14.66 -1.33 -1.33
CA GLU A 246 -14.02 -0.92 -2.57
C GLU A 246 -14.66 0.37 -3.10
N ASP A 247 -15.98 0.45 -3.10
CA ASP A 247 -16.72 1.61 -3.61
C ASP A 247 -16.54 2.87 -2.76
N LEU A 248 -16.21 2.73 -1.48
CA LEU A 248 -16.01 3.88 -0.58
C LEU A 248 -14.92 4.84 -1.10
N GLN A 249 -13.94 4.32 -1.85
CA GLN A 249 -12.89 5.12 -2.51
C GLN A 249 -13.45 6.14 -3.51
N ARG A 250 -14.60 5.84 -4.11
CA ARG A 250 -15.32 6.71 -5.04
C ARG A 250 -16.44 7.50 -4.36
N VAL A 251 -17.19 6.84 -3.48
CA VAL A 251 -18.36 7.43 -2.81
C VAL A 251 -17.94 8.57 -1.88
N TYR A 252 -16.85 8.41 -1.12
CA TYR A 252 -16.42 9.41 -0.15
C TYR A 252 -15.96 10.73 -0.82
N PRO A 253 -15.06 10.72 -1.83
CA PRO A 253 -14.71 11.95 -2.54
C PRO A 253 -15.90 12.59 -3.27
N ALA A 254 -16.77 11.77 -3.89
CA ALA A 254 -17.95 12.28 -4.61
C ALA A 254 -18.96 12.97 -3.67
N ALA A 255 -18.96 12.64 -2.38
CA ALA A 255 -19.77 13.30 -1.36
C ALA A 255 -19.15 14.61 -0.85
N ALA A 256 -18.01 15.05 -1.41
CA ALA A 256 -17.27 16.26 -1.03
C ALA A 256 -16.96 16.33 0.48
N LEU A 257 -16.69 15.17 1.09
CA LEU A 257 -16.36 15.07 2.50
C LEU A 257 -14.90 15.52 2.77
N PRO A 258 -14.61 16.03 3.99
CA PRO A 258 -13.28 16.51 4.33
C PRO A 258 -12.16 15.48 4.14
N VAL A 259 -11.00 15.91 3.67
CA VAL A 259 -9.85 15.04 3.49
C VAL A 259 -9.05 14.91 4.79
N CYS A 260 -8.94 13.69 5.29
CA CYS A 260 -8.16 13.29 6.46
C CYS A 260 -8.42 14.16 7.71
N GLU A 261 -9.69 14.47 7.98
CA GLU A 261 -10.09 15.34 9.09
C GLU A 261 -9.61 14.78 10.44
N ARG A 262 -8.88 15.61 11.20
CA ARG A 262 -8.36 15.24 12.52
C ARG A 262 -9.52 14.93 13.47
N GLY A 263 -9.41 13.86 14.25
CA GLY A 263 -10.46 13.39 15.16
C GLY A 263 -11.65 12.73 14.46
N SER A 264 -11.64 12.61 13.14
CA SER A 264 -12.69 11.90 12.41
C SER A 264 -12.59 10.38 12.61
N VAL A 265 -13.76 9.73 12.57
CA VAL A 265 -13.87 8.28 12.75
C VAL A 265 -14.80 7.71 11.70
N THR A 266 -14.30 6.76 10.90
CA THR A 266 -15.11 5.95 9.98
C THR A 266 -15.16 4.53 10.47
N LEU A 267 -16.37 4.00 10.70
CA LEU A 267 -16.59 2.60 11.09
C LEU A 267 -17.68 1.98 10.22
N PRO A 268 -17.61 0.66 9.94
CA PRO A 268 -18.79 -0.08 9.53
C PRO A 268 -19.90 0.14 10.57
N TYR A 269 -21.09 0.48 10.10
CA TYR A 269 -22.29 0.57 10.90
C TYR A 269 -22.96 -0.81 10.87
N GLU A 270 -22.88 -1.51 12.00
CA GLU A 270 -23.60 -2.74 12.24
C GLU A 270 -24.94 -2.36 12.89
N TYR A 271 -26.04 -2.87 12.32
CA TYR A 271 -27.39 -2.70 12.87
C TYR A 271 -27.61 -3.59 14.09
#